data_AF-A0A835HN10-F1
#
_entry.id   AF-A0A835HN10-F1
#
_cell.length_a   1.000
_cell.length_b   1.000
_cell.length_c   1.000
_cell.angle_alpha   90.00
_cell.angle_beta   90.00
_cell.angle_gamma   90.00
#
_symmetry.space_group_name_H-M   'P 1'
#
loop_
_entity.id
_entity.type
_entity.pdbx_description
1 polymer ?
#
loop_
_entity_poly.entity_id
_entity_poly.type
_entity_poly.pdbx_seq_one_letter_code
_entity_poly.pdbx_strand_id
1 'polypeptide(L)'
;MKKRKRYRKLYPGESQGIVEETRFVAMKLCGEKVSNAQGSEEEIESSLENSETWEPKIEGFINYLVDSKLVFETLECIVEESENVSYAYFRKTRLKRAEVIPKDLEWFSEQGWVIPKPSNPGASYAGYLEELAGKSAPMSLL
;
A
#
# COMPACT_ATOMS: atom_id res chain seq x y z
N MET A 1 33.14 -0.97 -39.08
CA MET A 1 31.92 -0.17 -38.84
C MET A 1 31.62 -0.12 -37.35
N LYS A 2 31.62 1.06 -36.71
CA LYS A 2 31.27 1.21 -35.29
C LYS A 2 29.74 1.19 -35.13
N LYS A 3 29.19 0.16 -34.47
CA LYS A 3 27.75 0.09 -34.16
C LYS A 3 27.36 1.28 -33.28
N ARG A 4 26.38 2.08 -33.70
CA ARG A 4 25.80 3.16 -32.89
C ARG A 4 25.14 2.54 -31.67
N LYS A 5 25.60 2.90 -30.46
CA LYS A 5 24.91 2.53 -29.21
C LYS A 5 23.54 3.20 -29.22
N ARG A 6 22.46 2.42 -29.30
CA ARG A 6 21.10 2.95 -29.09
C ARG A 6 20.91 3.09 -27.59
N TYR A 7 20.61 4.29 -27.13
CA TYR A 7 20.21 4.49 -25.74
C TYR A 7 18.84 3.87 -25.52
N ARG A 8 18.64 3.28 -24.32
CA ARG A 8 17.33 2.77 -23.90
C ARG A 8 16.36 3.95 -23.85
N LYS A 9 15.11 3.74 -24.27
CA LYS A 9 14.05 4.71 -23.99
C LYS A 9 13.83 4.74 -22.48
N LEU A 10 13.76 5.93 -21.90
CA LEU A 10 13.41 6.10 -20.49
C LEU A 10 11.97 5.65 -20.25
N TYR A 11 11.73 5.03 -19.12
CA TYR A 11 10.38 4.69 -18.70
C TYR A 11 9.63 5.96 -18.28
N PRO A 12 8.29 5.99 -18.40
CA PRO A 12 7.49 7.10 -17.88
C PRO A 12 7.80 7.35 -16.39
N GLY A 13 8.10 8.60 -16.02
CA GLY A 13 8.45 8.98 -14.64
C GLY A 13 9.96 9.00 -14.32
N GLU A 14 10.79 8.28 -15.09
CA GLU A 14 12.24 8.13 -14.81
C GLU A 14 13.03 9.45 -14.90
N SER A 15 12.50 10.45 -15.60
CA SER A 15 13.10 11.78 -15.69
C SER A 15 12.78 12.70 -14.50
N GLN A 16 11.74 12.41 -13.71
CA GLN A 16 11.29 13.23 -12.58
C GLN A 16 11.75 12.68 -11.24
N GLY A 17 11.91 11.36 -11.14
CA GLY A 17 12.47 10.67 -9.98
C GLY A 17 11.66 9.43 -9.59
N ILE A 18 12.18 8.69 -8.62
CA ILE A 18 11.65 7.37 -8.25
C ILE A 18 10.20 7.41 -7.79
N VAL A 19 9.76 8.51 -7.17
CA VAL A 19 8.36 8.67 -6.73
C VAL A 19 7.40 8.67 -7.94
N GLU A 20 7.78 9.32 -9.03
CA GLU A 20 6.95 9.36 -10.24
C GLU A 20 6.99 8.03 -10.99
N GLU A 21 8.13 7.33 -10.98
CA GLU A 21 8.24 5.95 -11.49
C GLU A 21 7.30 5.01 -10.73
N THR A 22 7.35 5.02 -9.40
CA THR A 22 6.49 4.19 -8.55
C THR A 22 5.02 4.57 -8.71
N ARG A 23 4.70 5.88 -8.78
CA ARG A 23 3.33 6.34 -9.03
C ARG A 23 2.80 5.79 -10.35
N PHE A 24 3.57 5.86 -11.42
CA PHE A 24 3.15 5.37 -12.73
C PHE A 24 2.81 3.87 -12.70
N VAL A 25 3.69 3.05 -12.11
CA VAL A 25 3.46 1.61 -11.99
C VAL A 25 2.25 1.31 -11.09
N ALA A 26 2.14 1.98 -9.94
CA ALA A 26 1.02 1.80 -9.02
C ALA A 26 -0.31 2.20 -9.64
N MET A 27 -0.36 3.33 -10.37
CA MET A 27 -1.56 3.79 -11.07
C MET A 27 -1.94 2.83 -12.20
N LYS A 28 -0.96 2.30 -12.93
CA LYS A 28 -1.22 1.27 -13.95
C LYS A 28 -1.84 0.02 -13.33
N LEU A 29 -1.30 -0.50 -12.23
CA LEU A 29 -1.85 -1.68 -11.54
C LEU A 29 -3.22 -1.41 -10.90
N CYS A 30 -3.45 -0.20 -10.40
CA CYS A 30 -4.75 0.22 -9.88
C CYS A 30 -5.79 0.28 -10.99
N GLY A 31 -5.43 0.90 -12.12
CA GLY A 31 -6.24 0.94 -13.33
C GLY A 31 -6.49 -0.45 -13.92
N GLU A 32 -5.52 -1.36 -13.87
CA GLU A 32 -5.65 -2.73 -14.39
C GLU A 32 -6.60 -3.60 -13.57
N LYS A 33 -6.65 -3.41 -12.24
CA LYS A 33 -7.66 -4.05 -11.39
C LYS A 33 -9.07 -3.52 -11.66
N VAL A 34 -9.18 -2.26 -12.06
CA VAL A 34 -10.41 -1.62 -12.52
C VAL A 34 -10.76 -2.03 -13.97
N SER A 35 -9.76 -2.25 -14.83
CA SER A 35 -9.87 -2.52 -16.26
C SER A 35 -9.72 -4.00 -16.64
N ASN A 36 -9.85 -4.94 -15.70
CA ASN A 36 -10.16 -6.32 -16.04
C ASN A 36 -11.56 -6.44 -16.70
N ALA A 37 -12.33 -5.34 -16.74
CA ALA A 37 -13.27 -5.05 -17.82
C ALA A 37 -12.49 -4.55 -19.06
N GLN A 38 -12.32 -5.44 -20.03
CA GLN A 38 -11.56 -5.22 -21.27
C GLN A 38 -12.09 -3.99 -22.05
N GLY A 39 -11.26 -2.95 -22.26
CA GLY A 39 -11.63 -1.81 -23.10
C GLY A 39 -10.62 -0.65 -23.18
N SER A 40 -10.81 0.27 -24.14
CA SER A 40 -10.03 1.50 -24.34
C SER A 40 -10.15 2.50 -23.17
N GLU A 41 -9.31 3.54 -23.09
CA GLU A 41 -9.32 4.53 -21.99
C GLU A 41 -10.71 5.17 -21.73
N GLU A 42 -11.53 5.31 -22.77
CA GLU A 42 -12.93 5.81 -22.70
C GLU A 42 -13.91 4.72 -22.19
N GLU A 43 -13.61 3.43 -22.41
CA GLU A 43 -14.39 2.29 -21.92
C GLU A 43 -14.07 1.93 -20.45
N ILE A 44 -12.89 2.30 -19.94
CA ILE A 44 -12.52 2.15 -18.52
C ILE A 44 -13.27 3.17 -17.65
N GLU A 45 -13.41 4.42 -18.12
CA GLU A 45 -14.16 5.46 -17.41
C GLU A 45 -15.64 5.11 -17.29
N SER A 46 -16.23 4.49 -18.31
CA SER A 46 -17.61 3.96 -18.28
C SER A 46 -17.76 2.62 -17.54
N SER A 47 -16.71 1.81 -17.44
CA SER A 47 -16.72 0.58 -16.61
C SER A 47 -16.58 0.89 -15.11
N LEU A 48 -15.93 2.00 -14.75
CA LEU A 48 -15.90 2.54 -13.39
C LEU A 48 -17.29 2.99 -12.91
N GLU A 49 -18.11 3.52 -13.81
CA GLU A 49 -19.51 3.86 -13.51
C GLU A 49 -20.40 2.61 -13.33
N ASN A 50 -20.00 1.46 -13.90
CA ASN A 50 -20.71 0.18 -13.82
C ASN A 50 -20.12 -0.80 -12.78
N SER A 51 -19.12 -0.38 -12.00
CA SER A 51 -18.72 -1.09 -10.79
C SER A 51 -19.95 -1.20 -9.89
N GLU A 52 -20.37 -2.43 -9.57
CA GLU A 52 -21.40 -2.69 -8.55
C GLU A 52 -21.19 -1.73 -7.39
N THR A 53 -22.22 -0.95 -7.04
CA THR A 53 -22.14 0.04 -5.97
C THR A 53 -21.63 -0.68 -4.72
N TRP A 54 -20.41 -0.34 -4.29
CA TRP A 54 -19.79 -1.00 -3.15
C TRP A 54 -20.71 -0.87 -1.92
N GLU A 55 -21.14 -2.01 -1.37
CA GLU A 55 -21.96 -2.08 -0.17
C GLU A 55 -21.08 -2.42 1.06
N PRO A 56 -20.56 -1.43 1.79
CA PRO A 56 -19.72 -1.67 2.95
C PRO A 56 -20.53 -2.27 4.10
N LYS A 57 -20.06 -3.39 4.65
CA LYS A 57 -20.55 -3.96 5.91
C LYS A 57 -19.64 -3.54 7.05
N ILE A 58 -20.22 -3.10 8.17
CA ILE A 58 -19.48 -2.64 9.36
C ILE A 58 -18.53 -3.73 9.88
N GLU A 59 -18.97 -4.99 9.93
CA GLU A 59 -18.14 -6.12 10.36
C GLU A 59 -16.89 -6.29 9.48
N GLY A 60 -17.05 -6.15 8.16
CA GLY A 60 -15.94 -6.19 7.20
C GLY A 60 -14.97 -5.02 7.39
N PHE A 61 -15.50 -3.84 7.71
CA PHE A 61 -14.70 -2.67 8.02
C PHE A 61 -13.88 -2.85 9.31
N ILE A 62 -14.47 -3.39 10.37
CA ILE A 62 -13.76 -3.68 11.62
C ILE A 62 -12.64 -4.70 11.37
N ASN A 63 -12.91 -5.79 10.64
CA ASN A 63 -11.87 -6.75 10.25
C ASN A 63 -10.72 -6.08 9.49
N TYR A 64 -11.05 -5.22 8.53
CA TYR A 64 -10.07 -4.45 7.76
C TYR A 64 -9.22 -3.53 8.65
N LEU A 65 -9.83 -2.86 9.64
CA LEU A 65 -9.11 -2.00 10.57
C LEU A 65 -8.15 -2.80 11.45
N VAL A 66 -8.56 -3.97 11.95
CA VAL A 66 -7.69 -4.83 12.76
C VAL A 66 -6.49 -5.33 11.95
N ASP A 67 -6.70 -5.76 10.70
CA ASP A 67 -5.62 -6.18 9.82
C ASP A 67 -4.69 -5.01 9.47
N SER A 68 -5.27 -3.86 9.12
CA SER A 68 -4.51 -2.65 8.80
C SER A 68 -3.67 -2.18 9.98
N LYS A 69 -4.21 -2.26 11.21
CA LYS A 69 -3.48 -1.93 12.44
C LYS A 69 -2.18 -2.74 12.53
N LEU A 70 -2.26 -4.06 12.39
CA LEU A 70 -1.10 -4.95 12.47
C LEU A 70 -0.04 -4.57 11.42
N VAL A 71 -0.48 -4.31 10.19
CA VAL A 71 0.41 -3.91 9.10
C VAL A 71 1.10 -2.58 9.40
N PHE A 72 0.37 -1.55 9.85
CA PHE A 72 0.97 -0.27 10.18
C PHE A 72 1.90 -0.35 11.40
N GLU A 73 1.55 -1.12 12.42
CA GLU A 73 2.42 -1.36 13.58
C GLU A 73 3.74 -1.99 13.17
N THR A 74 3.72 -3.04 12.32
CA THR A 74 4.95 -3.67 11.83
C THR A 74 5.81 -2.72 11.00
N LEU A 75 5.20 -1.93 10.10
CA LEU A 75 5.92 -0.93 9.29
C LEU A 75 6.57 0.16 10.15
N GLU A 76 5.81 0.72 11.09
CA GLU A 76 6.32 1.76 11.98
C GLU A 76 7.43 1.24 12.89
N CYS A 77 7.31 -0.02 13.36
CA CYS A 77 8.34 -0.70 14.13
C CYS A 77 9.63 -0.86 13.31
N ILE A 78 9.54 -1.38 12.08
CA ILE A 78 10.69 -1.54 11.17
C ILE A 78 11.42 -0.21 10.95
N VAL A 79 10.68 0.89 10.72
CA VAL A 79 11.26 2.22 10.46
C VAL A 79 11.93 2.81 11.71
N GLU A 80 11.41 2.53 12.91
CA GLU A 80 11.97 3.02 14.17
C GLU A 80 13.19 2.20 14.62
N GLU A 81 13.12 0.87 14.51
CA GLU A 81 14.19 -0.06 14.90
C GLU A 81 15.38 -0.04 13.93
N SER A 82 15.15 0.24 12.65
CA SER A 82 16.20 0.18 11.64
C SER A 82 17.21 1.33 11.74
N GLU A 83 18.49 1.01 11.91
CA GLU A 83 19.58 2.02 11.96
C GLU A 83 19.96 2.59 10.57
N ASN A 84 19.32 2.10 9.50
CA ASN A 84 19.69 2.49 8.15
C ASN A 84 19.28 3.94 7.85
N VAL A 85 20.22 4.71 7.31
CA VAL A 85 20.02 6.12 6.94
C VAL A 85 18.85 6.31 5.96
N SER A 86 18.56 5.32 5.12
CA SER A 86 17.42 5.36 4.20
C SER A 86 16.07 5.51 4.93
N TYR A 87 15.92 4.92 6.11
CA TYR A 87 14.68 5.02 6.91
C TYR A 87 14.60 6.28 7.76
N ALA A 88 15.72 6.99 7.96
CA ALA A 88 15.75 8.21 8.77
C ALA A 88 14.76 9.27 8.27
N TYR A 89 14.53 9.35 6.95
CA TYR A 89 13.57 10.25 6.32
C TYR A 89 12.10 9.88 6.59
N PHE A 90 11.82 8.64 6.97
CA PHE A 90 10.48 8.13 7.25
C PHE A 90 10.13 8.15 8.74
N ARG A 91 11.10 8.44 9.61
CA ARG A 91 10.86 8.65 11.03
C ARG A 91 10.11 9.95 11.27
N LYS A 92 9.19 9.94 12.24
CA LYS A 92 8.39 11.11 12.67
C LYS A 92 7.58 11.77 11.54
N THR A 93 7.14 10.99 10.57
CA THR A 93 6.16 11.46 9.59
C THR A 93 4.82 11.69 10.28
N ARG A 94 4.02 12.63 9.77
CA ARG A 94 2.62 12.83 10.21
C ARG A 94 1.66 11.82 9.58
N LEU A 95 2.20 10.72 9.06
CA LEU A 95 1.47 9.66 8.36
C LEU A 95 1.33 8.39 9.21
N LYS A 96 1.82 8.40 10.46
CA LYS A 96 1.65 7.30 11.41
C LYS A 96 0.16 7.04 11.67
N ARG A 97 -0.26 5.79 11.55
CA ARG A 97 -1.65 5.36 11.74
C ARG A 97 -1.81 4.38 12.89
N ALA A 98 -0.72 3.77 13.35
CA ALA A 98 -0.75 2.82 14.47
C ALA A 98 -1.31 3.43 15.76
N GLU A 99 -1.18 4.75 15.96
CA GLU A 99 -1.73 5.44 17.14
C GLU A 99 -3.22 5.82 17.02
N VAL A 100 -3.74 5.95 15.80
CA VAL A 100 -5.11 6.43 15.55
C VAL A 100 -6.09 5.27 15.48
N ILE A 101 -5.73 4.20 14.76
CA ILE A 101 -6.60 3.03 14.55
C ILE A 101 -7.08 2.38 15.87
N PRO A 102 -6.26 2.25 16.93
CA PRO A 102 -6.72 1.73 18.21
C PRO A 102 -7.83 2.59 18.85
N LYS A 103 -7.77 3.91 18.70
CA LYS A 103 -8.81 4.83 19.21
C LYS A 103 -10.13 4.62 18.46
N ASP A 104 -10.05 4.41 17.15
CA ASP A 104 -11.22 4.09 16.34
C ASP A 104 -11.82 2.73 16.75
N LEU A 105 -10.98 1.73 17.03
CA LEU A 105 -11.43 0.42 17.52
C LEU A 105 -12.04 0.51 18.93
N GLU A 106 -11.47 1.31 19.83
CA GLU A 106 -12.04 1.61 21.14
C GLU A 106 -13.43 2.23 20.98
N TRP A 107 -13.57 3.22 20.08
CA TRP A 107 -14.86 3.82 19.75
C TRP A 107 -15.88 2.78 19.26
N PHE A 108 -15.48 1.82 18.40
CA PHE A 108 -16.35 0.72 17.98
C PHE A 108 -16.73 -0.22 19.13
N SER A 109 -15.82 -0.44 20.08
CA SER A 109 -16.10 -1.27 21.26
C SER A 109 -17.12 -0.62 22.19
N GLU A 110 -17.09 0.71 22.34
CA GLU A 110 -18.09 1.47 23.10
C GLU A 110 -19.49 1.38 22.48
N GLN A 111 -19.55 1.27 21.14
CA GLN A 111 -20.81 1.04 20.41
C GLN A 111 -21.32 -0.42 20.51
N GLY A 112 -20.60 -1.30 21.22
CA GLY A 112 -20.99 -2.69 21.45
C GLY A 112 -20.56 -3.68 20.37
N TRP A 113 -19.67 -3.28 19.46
CA TRP A 113 -19.13 -4.19 18.44
C TRP A 113 -17.97 -5.03 19.00
N VAL A 114 -17.92 -6.30 18.60
CA VAL A 114 -16.84 -7.22 18.99
C VAL A 114 -15.63 -7.00 18.08
N ILE A 115 -14.48 -6.69 18.67
CA ILE A 115 -13.21 -6.58 17.96
C ILE A 115 -12.69 -8.01 17.70
N PRO A 116 -12.57 -8.45 16.44
CA PRO A 116 -12.04 -9.76 16.10
C PRO A 116 -10.51 -9.79 16.20
N LYS A 117 -9.94 -10.99 16.19
CA LYS A 117 -8.50 -11.20 16.08
C LYS A 117 -8.03 -10.88 14.65
N PRO A 118 -6.77 -10.42 14.44
CA PRO A 118 -6.23 -10.24 13.10
C PRO A 118 -6.39 -11.46 12.23
N SER A 119 -6.80 -11.22 10.99
CA SER A 119 -7.03 -12.23 9.98
C SER A 119 -5.70 -12.68 9.35
N ASN A 120 -5.76 -13.80 8.63
CA ASN A 120 -4.62 -14.36 7.92
C ASN A 120 -3.96 -13.41 6.90
N PRO A 121 -4.68 -12.61 6.06
CA PRO A 121 -4.03 -11.68 5.14
C PRO A 121 -3.22 -10.61 5.85
N GLY A 122 -3.73 -10.05 6.96
CA GLY A 122 -2.98 -9.09 7.77
C GLY A 122 -1.68 -9.68 8.31
N ALA A 123 -1.75 -10.88 8.89
CA ALA A 123 -0.58 -11.58 9.42
C ALA A 123 0.44 -11.97 8.33
N SER A 124 -0.04 -12.44 7.18
CA SER A 124 0.82 -12.83 6.05
C SER A 124 1.56 -11.62 5.47
N TYR A 125 0.87 -10.47 5.35
CA TYR A 125 1.49 -9.26 4.83
C TYR A 125 2.50 -8.65 5.82
N ALA A 126 2.17 -8.63 7.11
CA ALA A 126 3.10 -8.22 8.16
C ALA A 126 4.39 -9.07 8.14
N GLY A 127 4.27 -10.39 8.08
CA GLY A 127 5.44 -11.28 7.99
C GLY A 127 6.26 -11.07 6.71
N TYR A 128 5.60 -10.78 5.58
CA TYR A 128 6.29 -10.45 4.33
C TYR A 128 7.11 -9.15 4.45
N LEU A 129 6.59 -8.13 5.14
CA LEU A 129 7.31 -6.88 5.36
C LEU A 129 8.55 -7.06 6.23
N GLU A 130 8.46 -7.86 7.29
CA GLU A 130 9.60 -8.21 8.14
C GLU A 130 10.69 -8.94 7.33
N GLU A 131 10.30 -9.89 6.48
CA GLU A 131 11.23 -10.61 5.62
C GLU A 131 11.93 -9.67 4.62
N LEU A 132 11.19 -8.74 4.02
CA LEU A 132 11.74 -7.73 3.12
C LEU A 132 12.71 -6.78 3.82
N ALA A 133 12.34 -6.32 5.03
CA ALA A 133 13.19 -5.46 5.84
C ALA A 133 14.52 -6.14 6.19
N GLY A 134 14.49 -7.45 6.48
CA GLY A 134 15.69 -8.25 6.72
C GLY A 134 16.59 -8.44 5.49
N LYS A 135 16.01 -8.50 4.29
CA LYS A 135 16.77 -8.70 3.04
C LYS A 135 17.40 -7.42 2.50
N SER A 136 16.64 -6.34 2.43
CA SER A 136 17.14 -5.08 1.87
C SER A 136 16.26 -3.89 2.24
N ALA A 137 16.87 -2.96 2.97
CA ALA A 137 16.23 -1.72 3.40
C ALA A 137 15.62 -0.86 2.26
N PRO A 138 16.32 -0.59 1.13
CA PRO A 138 15.74 0.25 0.08
C PRO A 138 14.62 -0.44 -0.70
N MET A 139 14.57 -1.78 -0.71
CA MET A 139 13.53 -2.51 -1.43
C MET A 139 12.23 -2.59 -0.63
N SER A 140 12.29 -2.54 0.70
CA SER A 140 11.06 -2.50 1.52
C SER A 140 10.35 -1.15 1.46
N LEU A 141 10.97 -0.13 0.85
CA LEU A 141 10.42 1.22 0.70
C LEU A 141 9.68 1.40 -0.64
N LEU A 142 9.80 0.44 -1.57
CA LEU A 142 9.24 0.46 -2.92
C LEU A 142 8.24 -0.69 -3.11
#